data_AF-A0A7X5FRA9-F1
#
_entry.id   AF-A0A7X5FRA9-F1
#
_cell.length_a   1.000
_cell.length_b   1.000
_cell.length_c   1.000
_cell.angle_alpha   90.00
_cell.angle_beta   90.00
_cell.angle_gamma   90.00
#
_symmetry.space_group_name_H-M   'P 1'
#
loop_
_entity.id
_entity.type
_entity.pdbx_description
1 polymer ?
#
loop_
_entity_poly.entity_id
_entity_poly.type
_entity_poly.pdbx_seq_one_letter_code
_entity_poly.pdbx_strand_id
1 'polypeptide(L)'
;METNKKAIGNAISAYFMFFICLSFLWSKNSNINHPFVRNHVKTAIVIQSLLMLSLIIMGFGIGGSIILVGYSLNTIITILLCLFFFGCLGYGAYKAHLGESVTSREIFKTSGMKRNFLSETKNAEYSEETKSNLIFGHVPFIGYIVYGRNREVEKLEDITFFNLLITIFAVILSIFGYLSLASILMLAYIVWSVYQSIRLVTQNEMTTLDLSVLPSPERKYIIQKSMFMYVYNMLFQKTFVSLSHIIDTKYAQYKEKELQETQRLLLLKESTVPSFLFYIPFINIIGLGFFASREQVHIKNGLTLTFIFVLIILFFGVNSYLLVLLAIPVFYGIGYHTRLGYHMPYIYDIHNFFTGFFSGIARIFRRTKKLQQTVKSEKITITKNETITDTIGTEIRSPQGDTPLKNEELVIIEDVDSFK
;
A
#
# COMPACT_ATOMS: atom_id res chain seq x y z
N MET A 1 -16.55 -23.94 -16.31
CA MET A 1 -16.58 -23.18 -15.03
C MET A 1 -15.37 -22.24 -14.89
N GLU A 2 -14.16 -22.68 -15.25
CA GLU A 2 -12.93 -21.86 -15.20
C GLU A 2 -12.96 -20.64 -16.13
N THR A 3 -13.46 -20.79 -17.36
CA THR A 3 -13.60 -19.73 -18.39
C THR A 3 -14.41 -18.52 -17.92
N ASN A 4 -15.43 -18.75 -17.10
CA ASN A 4 -16.28 -17.68 -16.57
C ASN A 4 -15.51 -16.83 -15.53
N LYS A 5 -14.74 -17.48 -14.64
CA LYS A 5 -13.88 -16.78 -13.67
C LYS A 5 -12.77 -15.96 -14.34
N LYS A 6 -12.23 -16.41 -15.50
CA LYS A 6 -11.22 -15.66 -16.27
C LYS A 6 -11.79 -14.37 -16.86
N ALA A 7 -12.96 -14.49 -17.49
CA ALA A 7 -13.67 -13.37 -18.07
C ALA A 7 -14.09 -12.33 -17.00
N ILE A 8 -14.55 -12.78 -15.82
CA ILE A 8 -14.90 -11.91 -14.70
C ILE A 8 -13.69 -11.10 -14.20
N GLY A 9 -12.55 -11.75 -13.95
CA GLY A 9 -11.33 -11.05 -13.49
C GLY A 9 -10.83 -9.98 -14.47
N ASN A 10 -10.84 -10.30 -15.77
CA ASN A 10 -10.48 -9.35 -16.82
C ASN A 10 -11.49 -8.19 -16.95
N ALA A 11 -12.78 -8.47 -16.79
CA ALA A 11 -13.80 -7.42 -16.83
C ALA A 11 -13.66 -6.44 -15.65
N ILE A 12 -13.37 -6.95 -14.44
CA ILE A 12 -13.14 -6.10 -13.25
C ILE A 12 -11.90 -5.22 -13.45
N SER A 13 -10.79 -5.79 -13.93
CA SER A 13 -9.51 -5.06 -14.02
C SER A 13 -9.55 -3.87 -14.98
N ALA A 14 -10.39 -3.93 -16.01
CA ALA A 14 -10.61 -2.83 -16.95
C ALA A 14 -11.05 -1.52 -16.25
N TYR A 15 -11.84 -1.60 -15.18
CA TYR A 15 -12.36 -0.40 -14.51
C TYR A 15 -11.32 0.34 -13.65
N PHE A 16 -10.18 -0.29 -13.33
CA PHE A 16 -9.20 0.27 -12.41
C PHE A 16 -8.16 1.20 -13.05
N MET A 17 -7.75 0.95 -14.30
CA MET A 17 -6.75 1.78 -14.98
C MET A 17 -7.01 1.93 -16.48
N PHE A 18 -6.83 3.15 -16.98
CA PHE A 18 -7.00 3.48 -18.40
C PHE A 18 -6.07 2.72 -19.33
N PHE A 19 -4.81 2.57 -18.94
CA PHE A 19 -3.84 1.80 -19.72
C PHE A 19 -4.19 0.32 -19.83
N ILE A 20 -4.84 -0.26 -18.80
CA ILE A 20 -5.32 -1.65 -18.83
C ILE A 20 -6.42 -1.77 -19.90
N CYS A 21 -7.42 -0.91 -19.86
CA CYS A 21 -8.46 -0.82 -20.89
C CYS A 21 -7.88 -0.72 -22.30
N LEU A 22 -6.91 0.17 -22.49
CA LEU A 22 -6.28 0.42 -23.77
C LEU A 22 -5.53 -0.82 -24.27
N SER A 23 -4.75 -1.47 -23.39
CA SER A 23 -4.06 -2.73 -23.71
C SER A 23 -5.02 -3.86 -24.09
N PHE A 24 -6.23 -3.88 -23.50
CA PHE A 24 -7.23 -4.91 -23.77
C PHE A 24 -7.90 -4.73 -25.13
N LEU A 25 -7.96 -3.50 -25.66
CA LEU A 25 -8.51 -3.25 -26.99
C LEU A 25 -7.73 -3.97 -28.09
N TRP A 26 -6.40 -4.01 -27.96
CA TRP A 26 -5.52 -4.60 -28.98
C TRP A 26 -5.05 -6.01 -28.66
N SER A 27 -5.45 -6.57 -27.53
CA SER A 27 -5.05 -7.93 -27.16
C SER A 27 -5.72 -8.98 -28.05
N LYS A 28 -4.90 -9.90 -28.57
CA LYS A 28 -5.35 -11.09 -29.32
C LYS A 28 -5.65 -12.28 -28.40
N ASN A 29 -5.45 -12.15 -27.09
CA ASN A 29 -5.70 -13.23 -26.12
C ASN A 29 -7.20 -13.57 -26.06
N SER A 30 -7.56 -14.83 -26.28
CA SER A 30 -8.95 -15.30 -26.30
C SER A 30 -9.73 -15.00 -25.00
N ASN A 31 -9.03 -14.93 -23.86
CA ASN A 31 -9.64 -14.60 -22.57
C ASN A 31 -9.96 -13.10 -22.39
N ILE A 32 -9.30 -12.23 -23.17
CA ILE A 32 -9.52 -10.78 -23.17
C ILE A 32 -10.46 -10.38 -24.30
N ASN A 33 -10.36 -11.08 -25.42
CA ASN A 33 -11.24 -10.92 -26.57
C ASN A 33 -12.63 -11.56 -26.36
N HIS A 34 -12.91 -12.08 -25.18
CA HIS A 34 -14.22 -12.62 -24.82
C HIS A 34 -15.30 -11.53 -24.89
N PRO A 35 -16.50 -11.78 -25.45
CA PRO A 35 -17.54 -10.76 -25.63
C PRO A 35 -17.92 -10.01 -24.35
N PHE A 36 -18.04 -10.75 -23.24
CA PHE A 36 -18.29 -10.17 -21.90
C PHE A 36 -17.20 -9.15 -21.50
N VAL A 37 -15.92 -9.51 -21.62
CA VAL A 37 -14.79 -8.64 -21.27
C VAL A 37 -14.78 -7.42 -22.19
N ARG A 38 -14.96 -7.63 -23.50
CA ARG A 38 -15.03 -6.54 -24.49
C ARG A 38 -16.12 -5.53 -24.17
N ASN A 39 -17.29 -5.98 -23.71
CA ASN A 39 -18.36 -5.09 -23.32
C ASN A 39 -17.97 -4.22 -22.10
N HIS A 40 -17.42 -4.83 -21.05
CA HIS A 40 -16.94 -4.09 -19.88
C HIS A 40 -15.78 -3.14 -20.19
N VAL A 41 -14.83 -3.55 -21.05
CA VAL A 41 -13.73 -2.69 -21.51
C VAL A 41 -14.26 -1.47 -22.25
N LYS A 42 -15.22 -1.64 -23.18
CA LYS A 42 -15.85 -0.52 -23.88
C LYS A 42 -16.54 0.45 -22.91
N THR A 43 -17.31 -0.09 -21.97
CA THR A 43 -17.99 0.70 -20.93
C THR A 43 -16.99 1.47 -20.06
N ALA A 44 -15.93 0.81 -19.59
CA ALA A 44 -14.88 1.43 -18.78
C ALA A 44 -14.14 2.54 -19.55
N ILE A 45 -13.81 2.32 -20.83
CA ILE A 45 -13.17 3.34 -21.68
C ILE A 45 -14.05 4.57 -21.82
N VAL A 46 -15.35 4.40 -22.08
CA VAL A 46 -16.25 5.56 -22.21
C VAL A 46 -16.26 6.37 -20.91
N ILE A 47 -16.40 5.72 -19.75
CA ILE A 47 -16.45 6.41 -18.46
C ILE A 47 -15.12 7.11 -18.16
N GLN A 48 -13.98 6.44 -18.37
CA GLN A 48 -12.67 7.03 -18.11
C GLN A 48 -12.31 8.14 -19.10
N SER A 49 -12.70 8.02 -20.38
CA SER A 49 -12.55 9.09 -21.37
C SER A 49 -13.41 10.30 -21.02
N LEU A 50 -14.64 10.10 -20.54
CA LEU A 50 -15.49 11.20 -20.06
C LEU A 50 -14.93 11.86 -18.81
N LEU A 51 -14.36 11.08 -17.88
CA LEU A 51 -13.64 11.62 -16.73
C LEU A 51 -12.45 12.48 -17.19
N MET A 52 -11.61 11.98 -18.09
CA MET A 52 -10.47 12.74 -18.63
C MET A 52 -10.91 14.00 -19.38
N LEU A 53 -11.94 13.91 -20.22
CA LEU A 53 -12.51 15.05 -20.93
C LEU A 53 -13.07 16.08 -19.94
N SER A 54 -13.75 15.64 -18.89
CA SER A 54 -14.26 16.54 -17.85
C SER A 54 -13.12 17.28 -17.16
N LEU A 55 -12.03 16.59 -16.80
CA LEU A 55 -10.86 17.23 -16.19
C LEU A 55 -10.21 18.25 -17.13
N ILE A 56 -10.14 17.97 -18.44
CA ILE A 56 -9.62 18.90 -19.45
C ILE A 56 -10.52 20.15 -19.56
N ILE A 57 -11.84 19.96 -19.69
CA ILE A 57 -12.80 21.06 -19.83
C ILE A 57 -12.75 21.97 -18.60
N MET A 58 -12.74 21.37 -17.41
CA MET A 58 -12.66 22.12 -16.15
C MET A 58 -11.28 22.77 -15.96
N GLY A 59 -10.22 22.19 -16.53
CA GLY A 59 -8.88 22.79 -16.59
C GLY A 59 -8.82 24.14 -17.31
N PHE A 60 -9.78 24.43 -18.21
CA PHE A 60 -9.89 25.75 -18.87
C PHE A 60 -10.54 26.83 -18.00
N GLY A 61 -10.90 26.53 -16.75
CA GLY A 61 -11.42 27.54 -15.83
C GLY A 61 -12.87 27.95 -16.08
N ILE A 62 -13.67 27.10 -16.72
CA ILE A 62 -15.09 27.39 -17.00
C ILE A 62 -15.85 27.52 -15.67
N GLY A 63 -16.40 28.71 -15.38
CA GLY A 63 -17.01 29.02 -14.09
C GLY A 63 -15.99 29.27 -12.96
N GLY A 64 -14.72 29.47 -13.28
CA GLY A 64 -13.65 29.75 -12.31
C GLY A 64 -13.78 31.08 -11.58
N SER A 65 -14.51 32.04 -12.17
CA SER A 65 -14.75 33.37 -11.60
C SER A 65 -15.87 33.41 -10.56
N ILE A 66 -16.74 32.40 -10.51
CA ILE A 66 -17.86 32.35 -9.57
C ILE A 66 -17.37 31.67 -8.30
N ILE A 67 -17.35 32.40 -7.17
CA ILE A 67 -16.88 31.87 -5.89
C ILE A 67 -18.07 31.59 -4.99
N LEU A 68 -18.19 30.35 -4.53
CA LEU A 68 -19.19 29.88 -3.55
C LEU A 68 -18.46 29.30 -2.35
N VAL A 69 -18.68 29.87 -1.16
CA VAL A 69 -18.08 29.40 0.11
C VAL A 69 -16.53 29.36 0.06
N GLY A 70 -15.92 30.23 -0.75
CA GLY A 70 -14.46 30.27 -0.94
C GLY A 70 -13.92 29.33 -2.04
N TYR A 71 -14.79 28.64 -2.78
CA TYR A 71 -14.43 27.73 -3.86
C TYR A 71 -14.92 28.27 -5.19
N SER A 72 -14.09 28.14 -6.23
CA SER A 72 -14.61 28.38 -7.58
C SER A 72 -15.70 27.36 -7.92
N LEU A 73 -16.74 27.78 -8.63
CA LEU A 73 -17.79 26.90 -9.11
C LEU A 73 -17.19 25.79 -9.99
N ASN A 74 -16.16 26.13 -10.77
CA ASN A 74 -15.34 25.19 -11.53
C ASN A 74 -14.81 24.04 -10.65
N THR A 75 -14.20 24.36 -9.50
CA THR A 75 -13.74 23.36 -8.53
C THR A 75 -14.87 22.46 -8.07
N ILE A 76 -16.00 23.05 -7.63
CA ILE A 76 -17.13 22.31 -7.06
C ILE A 76 -17.66 21.31 -8.08
N ILE A 77 -17.90 21.76 -9.31
CA ILE A 77 -18.39 20.91 -10.39
C ILE A 77 -17.38 19.81 -10.72
N THR A 78 -16.07 20.11 -10.72
CA THR A 78 -15.02 19.12 -10.97
C THR A 78 -15.06 18.00 -9.95
N ILE A 79 -15.14 18.32 -8.66
CA ILE A 79 -15.21 17.33 -7.57
C ILE A 79 -16.46 16.45 -7.74
N LEU A 80 -17.61 17.06 -8.01
CA LEU A 80 -18.86 16.33 -8.21
C LEU A 80 -18.79 15.38 -9.41
N LEU A 81 -18.21 15.83 -10.53
CA LEU A 81 -18.00 14.99 -11.71
C LEU A 81 -17.03 13.83 -11.43
N CYS A 82 -15.92 14.09 -10.73
CA CYS A 82 -15.00 13.03 -10.33
C CYS A 82 -15.68 11.97 -9.46
N LEU A 83 -16.41 12.39 -8.42
CA LEU A 83 -17.14 11.48 -7.55
C LEU A 83 -18.18 10.66 -8.33
N PHE A 84 -18.92 11.31 -9.22
CA PHE A 84 -19.88 10.63 -10.09
C PHE A 84 -19.21 9.56 -10.97
N PHE A 85 -18.14 9.92 -11.69
CA PHE A 85 -17.45 8.98 -12.57
C PHE A 85 -16.75 7.85 -11.80
N PHE A 86 -16.15 8.12 -10.64
CA PHE A 86 -15.62 7.06 -9.78
C PHE A 86 -16.72 6.13 -9.28
N GLY A 87 -17.89 6.67 -8.93
CA GLY A 87 -19.08 5.87 -8.61
C GLY A 87 -19.50 4.98 -9.77
N CYS A 88 -19.54 5.51 -11.00
CA CYS A 88 -19.82 4.73 -12.21
C CYS A 88 -18.79 3.62 -12.46
N LEU A 89 -17.49 3.89 -12.27
CA LEU A 89 -16.44 2.88 -12.40
C LEU A 89 -16.58 1.77 -11.36
N GLY A 90 -16.82 2.13 -10.10
CA GLY A 90 -17.05 1.17 -9.02
C GLY A 90 -18.29 0.31 -9.26
N TYR A 91 -19.39 0.90 -9.73
CA TYR A 91 -20.60 0.17 -10.09
C TYR A 91 -20.37 -0.79 -11.27
N GLY A 92 -19.63 -0.37 -12.29
CA GLY A 92 -19.25 -1.22 -13.42
C GLY A 92 -18.40 -2.42 -13.00
N ALA A 93 -17.42 -2.21 -12.11
CA ALA A 93 -16.61 -3.28 -11.53
C ALA A 93 -17.45 -4.25 -10.69
N TYR A 94 -18.43 -3.75 -9.94
CA TYR A 94 -19.37 -4.58 -9.17
C TYR A 94 -20.24 -5.47 -10.07
N LYS A 95 -20.80 -4.92 -11.16
CA LYS A 95 -21.56 -5.72 -12.15
C LYS A 95 -20.70 -6.79 -12.82
N ALA A 96 -19.46 -6.44 -13.18
CA ALA A 96 -18.49 -7.41 -13.68
C ALA A 96 -18.23 -8.55 -12.68
N HIS A 97 -18.11 -8.24 -11.39
CA HIS A 97 -17.94 -9.24 -10.33
C HIS A 97 -19.11 -10.21 -10.21
N LEU A 98 -20.35 -9.72 -10.41
CA LEU A 98 -21.56 -10.56 -10.46
C LEU A 98 -21.66 -11.39 -11.76
N GLY A 99 -20.76 -11.20 -12.72
CA GLY A 99 -20.85 -11.84 -14.04
C GLY A 99 -21.91 -11.21 -14.95
N GLU A 100 -22.39 -10.02 -14.62
CA GLU A 100 -23.43 -9.31 -15.36
C GLU A 100 -22.84 -8.30 -16.33
N SER A 101 -23.20 -8.41 -17.62
CA SER A 101 -22.81 -7.43 -18.62
C SER A 101 -23.53 -6.11 -18.38
N VAL A 102 -22.82 -4.99 -18.50
CA VAL A 102 -23.41 -3.65 -18.35
C VAL A 102 -22.91 -2.70 -19.42
N THR A 103 -23.81 -1.86 -19.93
CA THR A 103 -23.50 -0.76 -20.85
C THR A 103 -23.34 0.56 -20.09
N SER A 104 -22.58 1.51 -20.64
CA SER A 104 -22.45 2.85 -20.04
C SER A 104 -23.81 3.53 -19.83
N ARG A 105 -24.75 3.34 -20.76
CA ARG A 105 -26.12 3.87 -20.68
C ARG A 105 -26.87 3.35 -19.45
N GLU A 106 -26.73 2.06 -19.13
CA GLU A 106 -27.35 1.46 -17.95
C GLU A 106 -26.72 2.00 -16.67
N ILE A 107 -25.38 2.12 -16.61
CA ILE A 107 -24.70 2.69 -15.44
C ILE A 107 -25.20 4.11 -15.15
N PHE A 108 -25.31 4.95 -16.18
CA PHE A 108 -25.82 6.32 -16.01
C PHE A 108 -27.29 6.36 -15.59
N LYS A 109 -28.14 5.44 -16.07
CA LYS A 109 -29.55 5.34 -15.66
C LYS A 109 -29.73 4.81 -14.23
N THR A 110 -28.93 3.83 -13.81
CA THR A 110 -29.11 3.14 -12.52
C THR A 110 -28.41 3.85 -11.35
N SER A 111 -27.54 4.83 -11.62
CA SER A 111 -26.88 5.66 -10.61
C SER A 111 -27.84 6.46 -9.70
N GLY A 112 -29.15 6.43 -9.96
CA GLY A 112 -30.22 6.99 -9.11
C GLY A 112 -30.92 6.01 -8.14
N MET A 113 -30.48 4.75 -7.99
CA MET A 113 -31.17 3.79 -7.11
C MET A 113 -30.84 4.00 -5.62
N LYS A 114 -31.88 4.30 -4.83
CA LYS A 114 -31.91 4.28 -3.36
C LYS A 114 -31.46 2.91 -2.83
N ARG A 115 -30.19 2.76 -2.46
CA ARG A 115 -29.80 1.76 -1.45
C ARG A 115 -29.96 2.41 -0.08
N ASN A 116 -30.54 1.68 0.87
CA ASN A 116 -30.44 2.03 2.28
C ASN A 116 -28.98 1.81 2.70
N PHE A 117 -28.16 2.86 2.59
CA PHE A 117 -26.74 2.85 3.02
C PHE A 117 -26.60 2.72 4.54
N LEU A 118 -27.65 3.05 5.27
CA LEU A 118 -27.73 2.97 6.71
C LEU A 118 -28.23 1.58 7.08
N SER A 119 -27.37 0.79 7.72
CA SER A 119 -27.81 -0.39 8.44
C SER A 119 -28.17 0.04 9.86
N GLU A 120 -29.43 -0.16 10.24
CA GLU A 120 -29.87 -0.03 11.62
C GLU A 120 -29.88 -1.43 12.24
N THR A 121 -29.09 -1.61 13.29
CA THR A 121 -28.95 -2.92 13.94
C THR A 121 -29.45 -2.76 15.37
N LYS A 122 -30.60 -3.38 15.69
CA LYS A 122 -31.03 -3.59 17.07
C LYS A 122 -30.40 -4.88 17.56
N ASN A 123 -29.16 -4.81 18.01
CA ASN A 123 -28.51 -5.96 18.64
C ASN A 123 -29.09 -6.16 20.05
N ALA A 124 -29.09 -7.41 20.50
CA ALA A 124 -29.27 -7.74 21.91
C ALA A 124 -28.29 -6.90 22.74
N GLU A 125 -28.76 -6.41 23.89
CA GLU A 125 -28.11 -5.46 24.80
C GLU A 125 -26.57 -5.40 24.68
N TYR A 126 -26.02 -4.27 24.19
CA TYR A 126 -24.56 -4.13 24.12
C TYR A 126 -24.03 -4.05 25.55
N SER A 127 -22.95 -4.77 25.85
CA SER A 127 -22.25 -4.60 27.13
C SER A 127 -21.66 -3.18 27.23
N GLU A 128 -21.48 -2.67 28.45
CA GLU A 128 -20.87 -1.34 28.66
C GLU A 128 -19.46 -1.23 28.06
N GLU A 129 -18.69 -2.32 28.10
CA GLU A 129 -17.38 -2.40 27.42
C GLU A 129 -17.53 -2.25 25.90
N THR A 130 -18.51 -2.93 25.29
CA THR A 130 -18.78 -2.82 23.86
C THR A 130 -19.24 -1.42 23.49
N LYS A 131 -20.13 -0.81 24.28
CA LYS A 131 -20.58 0.57 24.06
C LYS A 131 -19.41 1.54 24.09
N SER A 132 -18.54 1.41 25.10
CA SER A 132 -17.34 2.22 25.26
C SER A 132 -16.40 2.08 24.04
N ASN A 133 -16.13 0.85 23.60
CA ASN A 133 -15.30 0.58 22.43
C ASN A 133 -15.90 1.19 21.14
N LEU A 134 -17.21 1.10 20.94
CA LEU A 134 -17.90 1.69 19.79
C LEU A 134 -17.84 3.23 19.81
N ILE A 135 -18.02 3.85 20.98
CA ILE A 135 -17.90 5.31 21.17
C ILE A 135 -16.47 5.77 20.85
N PHE A 136 -15.47 5.11 21.43
CA PHE A 136 -14.07 5.45 21.15
C PHE A 136 -13.67 5.16 19.70
N GLY A 137 -14.33 4.21 19.04
CA GLY A 137 -14.21 3.97 17.60
C GLY A 137 -14.46 5.21 16.74
N HIS A 138 -15.38 6.08 17.17
CA HIS A 138 -15.68 7.32 16.46
C HIS A 138 -14.65 8.44 16.67
N VAL A 139 -13.80 8.35 17.69
CA VAL A 139 -12.82 9.40 17.94
C VAL A 139 -11.67 9.25 16.94
N PRO A 140 -11.37 10.27 16.11
CA PRO A 140 -10.26 10.23 15.16
C PRO A 140 -8.96 9.77 15.81
N PHE A 141 -8.24 8.89 15.10
CA PHE A 141 -7.00 8.24 15.55
C PHE A 141 -7.14 7.23 16.71
N ILE A 142 -7.89 7.56 17.77
CA ILE A 142 -8.18 6.64 18.88
C ILE A 142 -8.93 5.41 18.36
N GLY A 143 -9.89 5.60 17.45
CA GLY A 143 -10.63 4.50 16.83
C GLY A 143 -9.72 3.46 16.16
N TYR A 144 -8.57 3.86 15.59
CA TYR A 144 -7.62 2.90 15.01
C TYR A 144 -6.93 2.04 16.07
N ILE A 145 -6.65 2.60 17.25
CA ILE A 145 -6.11 1.86 18.39
C ILE A 145 -7.15 0.86 18.89
N VAL A 146 -8.38 1.32 19.11
CA VAL A 146 -9.48 0.51 19.64
C VAL A 146 -9.82 -0.63 18.67
N TYR A 147 -9.90 -0.35 17.38
CA TYR A 147 -10.09 -1.37 16.34
C TYR A 147 -8.96 -2.40 16.31
N GLY A 148 -7.71 -1.97 16.48
CA GLY A 148 -6.58 -2.91 16.53
C GLY A 148 -6.63 -3.89 17.69
N ARG A 149 -7.22 -3.47 18.82
CA ARG A 149 -7.33 -4.27 20.05
C ARG A 149 -8.60 -5.12 20.13
N ASN A 150 -9.71 -4.64 19.58
CA ASN A 150 -11.05 -5.23 19.75
C ASN A 150 -11.71 -5.58 18.41
N ARG A 151 -11.01 -6.33 17.54
CA ARG A 151 -11.45 -6.62 16.16
C ARG A 151 -12.74 -7.45 16.09
N GLU A 152 -13.03 -8.19 17.15
CA GLU A 152 -14.20 -9.03 17.33
C GLU A 152 -15.48 -8.24 17.59
N VAL A 153 -15.37 -6.95 17.98
CA VAL A 153 -16.53 -6.08 18.16
C VAL A 153 -17.14 -5.77 16.81
N GLU A 154 -18.36 -6.28 16.60
CA GLU A 154 -19.15 -6.00 15.41
C GLU A 154 -19.28 -4.48 15.21
N LYS A 155 -19.29 -4.02 13.95
CA LYS A 155 -19.42 -2.60 13.55
C LYS A 155 -18.24 -1.69 13.88
N LEU A 156 -17.28 -2.10 14.73
CA LEU A 156 -16.11 -1.28 15.02
C LEU A 156 -15.25 -1.04 13.75
N GLU A 157 -15.18 -2.03 12.86
CA GLU A 157 -14.55 -1.88 11.55
C GLU A 157 -15.22 -0.78 10.71
N ASP A 158 -16.56 -0.82 10.60
CA ASP A 158 -17.34 0.16 9.81
C ASP A 158 -17.14 1.58 10.34
N ILE A 159 -17.20 1.76 11.66
CA ILE A 159 -17.02 3.06 12.33
C ILE A 159 -15.62 3.61 12.06
N THR A 160 -14.61 2.77 12.29
CA THR A 160 -13.20 3.14 12.13
C THR A 160 -12.88 3.41 10.66
N PHE A 161 -13.50 2.68 9.75
CA PHE A 161 -13.36 2.91 8.31
C PHE A 161 -14.02 4.22 7.88
N PHE A 162 -15.22 4.51 8.37
CA PHE A 162 -15.88 5.78 8.10
C PHE A 162 -15.06 6.97 8.63
N ASN A 163 -14.52 6.84 9.84
CA ASN A 163 -13.57 7.80 10.43
C ASN A 163 -12.35 8.06 9.52
N LEU A 164 -11.73 6.97 9.03
CA LEU A 164 -10.63 7.04 8.06
C LEU A 164 -11.01 7.76 6.78
N LEU A 165 -12.16 7.43 6.21
CA LEU A 165 -12.64 8.03 4.98
C LEU A 165 -12.86 9.54 5.14
N ILE A 166 -13.52 9.96 6.23
CA ILE A 166 -13.73 11.38 6.55
C ILE A 166 -12.39 12.09 6.76
N THR A 167 -11.46 11.49 7.51
CA THR A 167 -10.12 12.06 7.75
C THR A 167 -9.34 12.24 6.45
N ILE A 168 -9.34 11.22 5.57
CA ILE A 168 -8.68 11.31 4.26
C ILE A 168 -9.30 12.42 3.43
N PHE A 169 -10.64 12.50 3.35
CA PHE A 169 -11.30 13.57 2.60
C PHE A 169 -10.99 14.96 3.17
N ALA A 170 -11.01 15.12 4.50
CA ALA A 170 -10.66 16.39 5.15
C ALA A 170 -9.22 16.81 4.86
N VAL A 171 -8.26 15.86 4.89
CA VAL A 171 -6.86 16.16 4.55
C VAL A 171 -6.70 16.48 3.07
N ILE A 172 -7.33 15.72 2.17
CA ILE A 172 -7.31 16.00 0.73
C ILE A 172 -7.83 17.42 0.46
N LEU A 173 -8.99 17.78 1.04
CA LEU A 173 -9.53 19.12 0.95
C LEU A 173 -8.51 20.15 1.45
N SER A 174 -7.93 19.94 2.64
CA SER A 174 -6.93 20.87 3.21
C SER A 174 -5.70 21.05 2.31
N ILE A 175 -5.19 19.98 1.70
CA ILE A 175 -4.06 20.01 0.74
C ILE A 175 -4.40 20.88 -0.49
N PHE A 176 -5.63 20.81 -0.97
CA PHE A 176 -6.09 21.62 -2.10
C PHE A 176 -6.54 23.05 -1.72
N GLY A 177 -6.27 23.50 -0.48
CA GLY A 177 -6.61 24.84 0.00
C GLY A 177 -8.05 24.99 0.49
N TYR A 178 -8.76 23.87 0.66
CA TYR A 178 -10.18 23.80 0.92
C TYR A 178 -10.51 23.63 2.41
N LEU A 179 -9.95 24.51 3.23
CA LEU A 179 -10.02 24.40 4.70
C LEU A 179 -11.44 24.53 5.24
N SER A 180 -12.24 25.48 4.75
CA SER A 180 -13.62 25.67 5.24
C SER A 180 -14.49 24.43 5.02
N LEU A 181 -14.41 23.80 3.85
CA LEU A 181 -15.15 22.56 3.57
C LEU A 181 -14.62 21.39 4.38
N ALA A 182 -13.30 21.29 4.59
CA ALA A 182 -12.72 20.29 5.48
C ALA A 182 -13.25 20.46 6.91
N SER A 183 -13.33 21.69 7.42
CA SER A 183 -13.89 21.99 8.75
C SER A 183 -15.39 21.65 8.83
N ILE A 184 -16.18 21.99 7.81
CA ILE A 184 -17.60 21.64 7.75
C ILE A 184 -17.78 20.12 7.74
N LEU A 185 -16.99 19.40 6.94
CA LEU A 185 -17.02 17.95 6.87
C LEU A 185 -16.69 17.30 8.23
N MET A 186 -15.62 17.78 8.89
CA MET A 186 -15.23 17.30 10.21
C MET A 186 -16.28 17.62 11.28
N LEU A 187 -16.87 18.82 11.25
CA LEU A 187 -17.95 19.20 12.17
C LEU A 187 -19.18 18.31 11.99
N ALA A 188 -19.60 18.07 10.74
CA ALA A 188 -20.71 17.18 10.43
C ALA A 188 -20.44 15.75 10.97
N TYR A 189 -19.20 15.28 10.83
CA TYR A 189 -18.79 14.00 11.40
C TYR A 189 -18.83 13.98 12.94
N ILE A 190 -18.36 15.04 13.61
CA ILE A 190 -18.41 15.16 15.07
C ILE A 190 -19.86 15.14 15.56
N VAL A 191 -20.75 15.91 14.94
CA VAL A 191 -22.18 15.93 15.28
C VAL A 191 -22.79 14.54 15.10
N TRP A 192 -22.48 13.87 13.99
CA TRP A 192 -22.91 12.50 13.75
C TRP A 192 -22.39 11.52 14.82
N SER A 193 -21.11 11.58 15.16
CA SER A 193 -20.47 10.75 16.20
C SER A 193 -21.14 10.93 17.56
N VAL A 194 -21.38 12.18 17.97
CA VAL A 194 -22.03 12.50 19.25
C VAL A 194 -23.45 11.95 19.25
N TYR A 195 -24.20 12.14 18.17
CA TYR A 195 -25.54 11.59 18.01
C TYR A 195 -25.57 10.06 18.14
N GLN A 196 -24.65 9.35 17.47
CA GLN A 196 -24.55 7.89 17.57
C GLN A 196 -24.18 7.45 18.99
N SER A 197 -23.29 8.18 19.67
CA SER A 197 -22.91 7.88 21.05
C SER A 197 -24.09 8.02 22.01
N ILE A 198 -24.90 9.08 21.86
CA ILE A 198 -26.11 9.28 22.67
C ILE A 198 -27.12 8.16 22.43
N ARG A 199 -27.37 7.78 21.17
CA ARG A 199 -28.29 6.67 20.85
C ARG A 199 -27.81 5.34 21.38
N LEU A 200 -26.50 5.06 21.29
CA LEU A 200 -25.94 3.82 21.80
C LEU A 200 -26.10 3.72 23.32
N VAL A 201 -25.91 4.81 24.05
CA VAL A 201 -26.06 4.83 25.51
C VAL A 201 -27.53 4.80 25.94
N THR A 202 -28.41 5.55 25.27
CA THR A 202 -29.80 5.73 25.71
C THR A 202 -30.78 4.70 25.15
N GLN A 203 -30.56 4.24 23.92
CA GLN A 203 -31.47 3.36 23.19
C GLN A 203 -30.85 1.99 22.90
N ASN A 204 -29.57 1.80 23.20
CA ASN A 204 -28.80 0.62 22.81
C ASN A 204 -28.84 0.37 21.29
N GLU A 205 -28.93 1.45 20.52
CA GLU A 205 -29.06 1.42 19.06
C GLU A 205 -27.92 2.20 18.41
N MET A 206 -27.51 1.73 17.24
CA MET A 206 -26.50 2.41 16.44
C MET A 206 -26.81 2.29 14.96
N THR A 207 -26.59 3.38 14.25
CA THR A 207 -26.63 3.39 12.79
C THR A 207 -25.22 3.54 12.27
N THR A 208 -24.74 2.52 11.57
CA THR A 208 -23.49 2.58 10.83
C THR A 208 -23.77 2.50 9.34
N LEU A 209 -22.81 2.98 8.55
CA LEU A 209 -22.78 2.68 7.13
C LEU A 209 -22.35 1.23 6.98
N ASP A 210 -23.11 0.42 6.25
CA ASP A 210 -22.69 -0.93 5.93
C ASP A 210 -21.53 -0.84 4.92
N LEU A 211 -20.32 -1.03 5.45
CA LEU A 211 -19.07 -0.96 4.70
C LEU A 211 -18.45 -2.35 4.57
N SER A 212 -19.22 -3.42 4.81
CA SER A 212 -18.78 -4.82 4.69
C SER A 212 -18.19 -5.19 3.31
N VAL A 213 -18.54 -4.41 2.28
CA VAL A 213 -18.02 -4.54 0.91
C VAL A 213 -16.57 -4.06 0.81
N LEU A 214 -16.12 -3.18 1.71
CA LEU A 214 -14.78 -2.61 1.68
C LEU A 214 -13.79 -3.49 2.47
N PRO A 215 -12.75 -4.05 1.82
CA PRO A 215 -11.82 -4.95 2.50
C PRO A 215 -10.97 -4.21 3.55
N SER A 216 -10.53 -4.93 4.58
CA SER A 216 -9.59 -4.41 5.60
C SER A 216 -8.27 -3.90 4.98
N PRO A 217 -7.47 -3.06 5.67
CA PRO A 217 -6.21 -2.54 5.13
C PRO A 217 -5.23 -3.62 4.65
N GLU A 218 -5.11 -4.73 5.38
CA GLU A 218 -4.29 -5.90 4.99
C GLU A 218 -4.81 -6.51 3.67
N ARG A 219 -6.13 -6.68 3.56
CA ARG A 219 -6.76 -7.26 2.38
C ARG A 219 -6.71 -6.32 1.17
N LYS A 220 -6.84 -5.00 1.37
CA LYS A 220 -6.61 -3.99 0.31
C LYS A 220 -5.21 -4.10 -0.27
N TYR A 221 -4.21 -4.15 0.60
CA TYR A 221 -2.82 -4.31 0.22
C TYR A 221 -2.59 -5.60 -0.59
N ILE A 222 -3.15 -6.72 -0.14
CA ILE A 222 -3.05 -8.00 -0.84
C ILE A 222 -3.78 -7.97 -2.18
N ILE A 223 -4.95 -7.36 -2.27
CA ILE A 223 -5.69 -7.17 -3.52
C ILE A 223 -4.85 -6.34 -4.49
N GLN A 224 -4.27 -5.22 -4.04
CA GLN A 224 -3.43 -4.38 -4.90
C GLN A 224 -2.20 -5.12 -5.42
N LYS A 225 -1.45 -5.82 -4.55
CA LYS A 225 -0.31 -6.65 -4.99
C LYS A 225 -0.74 -7.77 -5.94
N SER A 226 -1.88 -8.41 -5.66
CA SER A 226 -2.46 -9.46 -6.50
C SER A 226 -2.87 -8.91 -7.87
N MET A 227 -3.37 -7.68 -7.95
CA MET A 227 -3.72 -7.02 -9.21
C MET A 227 -2.50 -6.80 -10.09
N PHE A 228 -1.38 -6.32 -9.53
CA PHE A 228 -0.13 -6.19 -10.29
C PHE A 228 0.37 -7.54 -10.80
N MET A 229 0.36 -8.57 -9.96
CA MET A 229 0.77 -9.93 -10.36
C MET A 229 -0.19 -10.53 -11.39
N TYR A 230 -1.49 -10.28 -11.27
CA TYR A 230 -2.49 -10.72 -12.24
C TYR A 230 -2.25 -10.08 -13.60
N VAL A 231 -2.03 -8.76 -13.66
CA VAL A 231 -1.69 -8.05 -14.90
C VAL A 231 -0.39 -8.58 -15.49
N TYR A 232 0.64 -8.79 -14.67
CA TYR A 232 1.91 -9.37 -15.11
C TYR A 232 1.73 -10.77 -15.71
N ASN A 233 1.03 -11.67 -15.01
CA ASN A 233 0.77 -13.03 -15.49
C ASN A 233 -0.07 -13.01 -16.78
N MET A 234 -1.03 -12.09 -16.89
CA MET A 234 -1.88 -11.97 -18.08
C MET A 234 -1.11 -11.47 -19.30
N LEU A 235 -0.14 -10.57 -19.12
CA LEU A 235 0.66 -10.00 -20.19
C LEU A 235 1.84 -10.89 -20.62
N PHE A 236 2.48 -11.58 -19.66
CA PHE A 236 3.77 -12.24 -19.90
C PHE A 236 3.75 -13.76 -19.71
N GLN A 237 2.77 -14.34 -19.03
CA GLN A 237 2.72 -15.79 -18.82
C GLN A 237 1.76 -16.49 -19.78
N LYS A 238 2.11 -17.74 -20.14
CA LYS A 238 1.29 -18.60 -21.02
C LYS A 238 0.12 -19.24 -20.26
N THR A 239 0.24 -19.42 -18.95
CA THR A 239 -0.78 -20.05 -18.09
C THR A 239 -1.57 -18.99 -17.34
N PHE A 240 -2.90 -19.08 -17.45
CA PHE A 240 -3.79 -18.20 -16.72
C PHE A 240 -3.88 -18.61 -15.25
N VAL A 241 -3.75 -17.64 -14.35
CA VAL A 241 -4.05 -17.79 -12.93
C VAL A 241 -5.16 -16.81 -12.56
N SER A 242 -6.27 -17.30 -11.99
CA SER A 242 -7.40 -16.43 -11.64
C SER A 242 -7.04 -15.43 -10.54
N LEU A 243 -7.56 -14.20 -10.63
CA LEU A 243 -7.31 -13.15 -9.63
C LEU A 243 -7.71 -13.61 -8.22
N SER A 244 -8.85 -14.30 -8.07
CA SER A 244 -9.27 -14.85 -6.78
C SER A 244 -8.24 -15.82 -6.21
N HIS A 245 -7.73 -16.75 -7.03
CA HIS A 245 -6.69 -17.68 -6.62
C HIS A 245 -5.39 -16.96 -6.22
N ILE A 246 -4.99 -15.91 -6.95
CA ILE A 246 -3.81 -15.10 -6.58
C ILE A 246 -4.03 -14.42 -5.23
N ILE A 247 -5.21 -13.82 -5.01
CA ILE A 247 -5.58 -13.18 -3.75
C ILE A 247 -5.50 -14.18 -2.60
N ASP A 248 -6.14 -15.35 -2.74
CA ASP A 248 -6.20 -16.38 -1.70
C ASP A 248 -4.80 -16.92 -1.39
N THR A 249 -3.99 -17.19 -2.43
CA THR A 249 -2.61 -17.65 -2.27
C THR A 249 -1.75 -16.60 -1.55
N LYS A 250 -1.85 -15.32 -1.95
CA LYS A 250 -1.09 -14.23 -1.31
C LYS A 250 -1.54 -13.99 0.12
N TYR A 251 -2.83 -14.15 0.41
CA TYR A 251 -3.37 -14.03 1.76
C TYR A 251 -2.87 -15.17 2.67
N ALA A 252 -2.89 -16.41 2.19
CA ALA A 252 -2.33 -17.56 2.89
C ALA A 252 -0.83 -17.37 3.17
N GLN A 253 -0.04 -16.98 2.14
CA GLN A 253 1.39 -16.69 2.28
C GLN A 253 1.66 -15.57 3.29
N TYR A 254 0.84 -14.52 3.30
CA TYR A 254 0.97 -13.41 4.24
C TYR A 254 0.76 -13.88 5.69
N LYS A 255 -0.30 -14.66 5.92
CA LYS A 255 -0.61 -15.23 7.24
C LYS A 255 0.44 -16.23 7.73
N GLU A 256 0.92 -17.09 6.84
CA GLU A 256 1.96 -18.06 7.16
C GLU A 256 3.28 -17.37 7.56
N LYS A 257 3.70 -16.35 6.81
CA LYS A 257 4.89 -15.56 7.15
C LYS A 257 4.77 -14.86 8.50
N GLU A 258 3.61 -14.27 8.78
CA GLU A 258 3.36 -13.66 10.09
C GLU A 258 3.44 -14.69 11.22
N LEU A 259 2.91 -15.90 11.02
CA LEU A 259 2.96 -16.97 12.02
C LEU A 259 4.40 -17.46 12.25
N GLN A 260 5.15 -17.74 11.18
CA GLN A 260 6.54 -18.18 11.23
C GLN A 260 7.42 -17.12 11.93
N GLU A 261 7.26 -15.84 11.57
CA GLU A 261 8.01 -14.76 12.20
C GLU A 261 7.61 -14.60 13.67
N THR A 262 6.31 -14.71 14.00
CA THR A 262 5.85 -14.67 15.40
C THR A 262 6.53 -15.78 16.20
N GLN A 263 6.51 -17.03 15.74
CA GLN A 263 7.18 -18.15 16.41
C GLN A 263 8.67 -17.92 16.62
N ARG A 264 9.36 -17.34 15.62
CA ARG A 264 10.78 -16.98 15.72
C ARG A 264 11.02 -15.90 16.79
N LEU A 265 10.18 -14.88 16.83
CA LEU A 265 10.31 -13.76 17.77
C LEU A 265 10.02 -14.16 19.22
N LEU A 266 9.14 -15.13 19.44
CA LEU A 266 8.87 -15.70 20.78
C LEU A 266 10.13 -16.24 21.47
N LEU A 267 11.15 -16.63 20.69
CA LEU A 267 12.42 -17.15 21.20
C LEU A 267 13.38 -16.05 21.68
N LEU A 268 13.10 -14.79 21.34
CA LEU A 268 13.94 -13.65 21.69
C LEU A 268 13.52 -13.06 23.04
N LYS A 269 14.45 -12.35 23.69
CA LYS A 269 14.16 -11.63 24.92
C LYS A 269 13.23 -10.45 24.63
N GLU A 270 12.27 -10.24 25.52
CA GLU A 270 11.39 -9.07 25.50
C GLU A 270 12.17 -7.78 25.77
N SER A 271 11.83 -6.73 25.04
CA SER A 271 12.33 -5.38 25.27
C SER A 271 11.85 -4.84 26.62
N THR A 272 12.70 -4.03 27.27
CA THR A 272 12.28 -3.26 28.46
C THR A 272 11.36 -2.08 28.12
N VAL A 273 11.32 -1.72 26.83
CA VAL A 273 10.51 -0.61 26.30
C VAL A 273 9.18 -1.16 25.78
N PRO A 274 8.03 -0.59 26.21
CA PRO A 274 6.72 -0.96 25.69
C PRO A 274 6.63 -0.86 24.16
N SER A 275 6.10 -1.90 23.51
CA SER A 275 6.13 -2.02 22.05
C SER A 275 5.35 -0.92 21.31
N PHE A 276 4.34 -0.32 21.93
CA PHE A 276 3.59 0.79 21.33
C PHE A 276 4.45 2.05 21.10
N LEU A 277 5.49 2.28 21.93
CA LEU A 277 6.38 3.44 21.79
C LEU A 277 7.21 3.37 20.52
N PHE A 278 7.44 2.17 19.98
CA PHE A 278 8.16 2.01 18.71
C PHE A 278 7.40 2.58 17.51
N TYR A 279 6.10 2.85 17.61
CA TYR A 279 5.35 3.45 16.51
C TYR A 279 5.35 4.97 16.51
N ILE A 280 5.76 5.62 17.61
CA ILE A 280 5.74 7.08 17.72
C ILE A 280 7.02 7.65 17.08
N PRO A 281 6.91 8.52 16.05
CA PRO A 281 8.08 9.12 15.41
C PRO A 281 9.02 9.82 16.41
N PHE A 282 10.32 9.71 16.18
CA PHE A 282 11.43 10.15 17.05
C PHE A 282 11.56 9.44 18.40
N ILE A 283 10.46 9.12 19.10
CA ILE A 283 10.54 8.31 20.33
C ILE A 283 11.08 6.92 20.00
N ASN A 284 10.65 6.35 18.88
CA ASN A 284 11.07 5.04 18.43
C ASN A 284 12.55 4.88 18.08
N ILE A 285 13.33 5.97 18.05
CA ILE A 285 14.79 5.93 17.90
C ILE A 285 15.43 5.14 19.06
N ILE A 286 14.79 5.12 20.24
CA ILE A 286 15.20 4.24 21.35
C ILE A 286 15.26 2.77 20.94
N GLY A 287 14.42 2.36 19.97
CA GLY A 287 14.37 1.01 19.43
C GLY A 287 15.64 0.57 18.70
N LEU A 288 16.52 1.50 18.28
CA LEU A 288 17.80 1.16 17.67
C LEU A 288 18.69 0.29 18.59
N GLY A 289 18.54 0.42 19.90
CA GLY A 289 19.25 -0.42 20.89
C GLY A 289 18.66 -1.81 21.09
N PHE A 290 17.47 -2.09 20.55
CA PHE A 290 16.67 -3.29 20.86
C PHE A 290 16.35 -4.13 19.63
N PHE A 291 17.10 -4.03 18.53
CA PHE A 291 16.85 -4.83 17.33
C PHE A 291 16.95 -6.35 17.54
N ALA A 292 17.64 -6.81 18.59
CA ALA A 292 17.73 -8.23 18.96
C ALA A 292 16.59 -8.69 19.89
N SER A 293 15.57 -7.86 20.10
CA SER A 293 14.42 -8.19 20.94
C SER A 293 13.27 -8.81 20.15
N ARG A 294 12.31 -9.36 20.89
CA ARG A 294 11.03 -9.87 20.39
C ARG A 294 10.23 -8.83 19.60
N GLU A 295 10.47 -7.54 19.83
CA GLU A 295 9.77 -6.42 19.20
C GLU A 295 10.44 -5.92 17.90
N GLN A 296 11.43 -6.63 17.35
CA GLN A 296 12.21 -6.15 16.19
C GLN A 296 11.35 -5.70 14.99
N VAL A 297 10.21 -6.37 14.73
CA VAL A 297 9.35 -6.04 13.59
C VAL A 297 8.63 -4.72 13.84
N HIS A 298 8.19 -4.48 15.07
CA HIS A 298 7.61 -3.21 15.49
C HIS A 298 8.64 -2.08 15.42
N ILE A 299 9.89 -2.34 15.82
CA ILE A 299 11.00 -1.38 15.68
C ILE A 299 11.22 -1.01 14.20
N LYS A 300 11.24 -2.00 13.29
CA LYS A 300 11.39 -1.76 11.84
C LYS A 300 10.25 -0.95 11.25
N ASN A 301 8.99 -1.30 11.58
CA ASN A 301 7.81 -0.52 11.17
C ASN A 301 7.94 0.93 11.66
N GLY A 302 8.27 1.09 12.94
CA GLY A 302 8.48 2.36 13.61
C GLY A 302 9.49 3.27 12.93
N LEU A 303 10.72 2.79 12.80
CA LEU A 303 11.80 3.57 12.19
C LEU A 303 11.47 3.98 10.75
N THR A 304 10.71 3.16 10.03
CA THR A 304 10.22 3.52 8.70
C THR A 304 9.20 4.66 8.75
N LEU A 305 8.31 4.68 9.74
CA LEU A 305 7.41 5.81 9.97
C LEU A 305 8.18 7.10 10.31
N THR A 306 9.22 7.02 11.15
CA THR A 306 10.10 8.18 11.43
C THR A 306 10.79 8.68 10.18
N PHE A 307 11.28 7.77 9.35
CA PHE A 307 11.89 8.14 8.08
C PHE A 307 10.90 8.85 7.15
N ILE A 308 9.68 8.32 6.98
CA ILE A 308 8.63 8.97 6.18
C ILE A 308 8.27 10.34 6.78
N PHE A 309 8.17 10.45 8.11
CA PHE A 309 7.92 11.71 8.80
C PHE A 309 8.98 12.77 8.46
N VAL A 310 10.26 12.39 8.53
CA VAL A 310 11.39 13.26 8.17
C VAL A 310 11.32 13.67 6.70
N LEU A 311 11.02 12.75 5.78
CA LEU A 311 10.84 13.10 4.37
C LEU A 311 9.71 14.12 4.17
N ILE A 312 8.56 13.93 4.83
CA ILE A 312 7.45 14.87 4.72
C ILE A 312 7.88 16.26 5.19
N ILE A 313 8.58 16.37 6.32
CA ILE A 313 9.09 17.66 6.81
C ILE A 313 10.08 18.27 5.84
N LEU A 314 11.03 17.49 5.31
CA LEU A 314 12.07 18.00 4.41
C LEU A 314 11.49 18.54 3.10
N PHE A 315 10.47 17.87 2.53
CA PHE A 315 9.91 18.25 1.23
C PHE A 315 8.70 19.19 1.32
N PHE A 316 7.91 19.13 2.39
CA PHE A 316 6.63 19.85 2.52
C PHE A 316 6.53 20.77 3.75
N GLY A 317 7.53 20.74 4.63
CA GLY A 317 7.55 21.55 5.86
C GLY A 317 6.74 20.97 7.02
N VAL A 318 6.97 21.54 8.21
CA VAL A 318 6.37 21.08 9.49
C VAL A 318 4.86 21.32 9.57
N ASN A 319 4.33 22.25 8.78
CA ASN A 319 2.90 22.59 8.76
C ASN A 319 2.11 21.82 7.69
N SER A 320 2.71 20.79 7.07
CA SER A 320 2.05 20.04 6.00
C SER A 320 0.90 19.18 6.52
N TYR A 321 -0.27 19.28 5.87
CA TYR A 321 -1.41 18.40 6.15
C TYR A 321 -1.09 16.91 5.89
N LEU A 322 -0.05 16.61 5.11
CA LEU A 322 0.43 15.23 4.91
C LEU A 322 0.89 14.57 6.22
N LEU A 323 1.34 15.35 7.21
CA LEU A 323 1.70 14.82 8.53
C LEU A 323 0.49 14.23 9.26
N VAL A 324 -0.72 14.76 9.00
CA VAL A 324 -1.97 14.19 9.54
C VAL A 324 -2.25 12.81 8.94
N LEU A 325 -1.94 12.60 7.65
CA LEU A 325 -2.06 11.27 7.04
C LEU A 325 -1.09 10.27 7.64
N LEU A 326 0.08 10.72 8.13
CA LEU A 326 1.03 9.84 8.80
C LEU A 326 0.56 9.40 10.19
N ALA A 327 -0.34 10.17 10.83
CA ALA A 327 -0.95 9.73 12.09
C ALA A 327 -1.75 8.43 11.88
N ILE A 328 -2.38 8.22 10.72
CA ILE A 328 -3.15 6.99 10.44
C ILE A 328 -2.31 5.71 10.66
N PRO A 329 -1.18 5.47 9.95
CA PRO A 329 -0.37 4.28 10.17
C PRO A 329 0.30 4.24 11.55
N VAL A 330 0.60 5.39 12.18
CA VAL A 330 1.14 5.44 13.56
C VAL A 330 0.13 4.85 14.55
N PHE A 331 -1.10 5.36 14.56
CA PHE A 331 -2.14 4.92 15.49
C PHE A 331 -2.62 3.49 15.19
N TYR A 332 -2.66 3.12 13.90
CA TYR A 332 -2.91 1.73 13.51
C TYR A 332 -1.79 0.81 14.01
N GLY A 333 -0.53 1.22 13.93
CA GLY A 333 0.60 0.47 14.48
C GLY A 333 0.50 0.25 15.99
N ILE A 334 0.14 1.31 16.72
CA ILE A 334 -0.13 1.24 18.17
C ILE A 334 -1.25 0.24 18.48
N GLY A 335 -2.33 0.22 17.70
CA GLY A 335 -3.40 -0.77 17.85
C GLY A 335 -2.92 -2.22 17.72
N TYR A 336 -1.90 -2.46 16.89
CA TYR A 336 -1.41 -3.80 16.51
C TYR A 336 -0.10 -4.20 17.20
N HIS A 337 0.35 -3.43 18.19
CA HIS A 337 1.61 -3.66 18.92
C HIS A 337 1.71 -5.00 19.67
N THR A 338 0.61 -5.74 19.81
CA THR A 338 0.58 -7.09 20.42
C THR A 338 0.85 -8.21 19.40
N ARG A 339 0.70 -7.95 18.09
CA ARG A 339 0.96 -8.93 17.03
C ARG A 339 2.43 -8.88 16.62
N LEU A 340 3.27 -9.66 17.29
CA LEU A 340 4.74 -9.63 17.13
C LEU A 340 5.24 -9.74 15.69
N GLY A 341 4.69 -10.66 14.90
CA GLY A 341 5.06 -10.86 13.48
C GLY A 341 4.40 -9.88 12.50
N TYR A 342 3.75 -8.82 12.99
CA TYR A 342 2.93 -7.93 12.17
C TYR A 342 3.77 -7.00 11.27
N HIS A 343 3.85 -7.41 10.00
CA HIS A 343 4.42 -6.60 8.92
C HIS A 343 3.38 -5.59 8.44
N MET A 344 3.51 -4.33 8.87
CA MET A 344 2.51 -3.32 8.51
C MET A 344 2.46 -3.13 6.98
N PRO A 345 1.27 -3.26 6.35
CA PRO A 345 1.12 -3.09 4.91
C PRO A 345 1.71 -1.77 4.40
N TYR A 346 2.36 -1.81 3.24
CA TYR A 346 3.13 -0.72 2.61
C TYR A 346 4.32 -0.20 3.42
N ILE A 347 4.20 0.04 4.72
CA ILE A 347 5.29 0.51 5.58
C ILE A 347 6.45 -0.49 5.59
N TYR A 348 6.17 -1.78 5.75
CA TYR A 348 7.25 -2.78 5.73
C TYR A 348 7.84 -3.01 4.33
N ASP A 349 7.08 -2.77 3.26
CA ASP A 349 7.64 -2.79 1.90
C ASP A 349 8.59 -1.62 1.68
N ILE A 350 8.25 -0.43 2.20
CA ILE A 350 9.13 0.74 2.17
C ILE A 350 10.43 0.43 2.91
N HIS A 351 10.35 -0.19 4.09
CA HIS A 351 11.51 -0.68 4.83
C HIS A 351 12.39 -1.61 3.97
N ASN A 352 11.78 -2.63 3.35
CA ASN A 352 12.50 -3.61 2.54
C ASN A 352 13.12 -2.96 1.29
N PHE A 353 12.43 -2.01 0.67
CA PHE A 353 12.95 -1.25 -0.46
C PHE A 353 14.20 -0.45 -0.06
N PHE A 354 14.15 0.27 1.06
CA PHE A 354 15.30 1.06 1.51
C PHE A 354 16.47 0.19 1.95
N THR A 355 16.24 -0.87 2.71
CA THR A 355 17.32 -1.80 3.11
C THR A 355 17.95 -2.49 1.89
N GLY A 356 17.15 -2.86 0.88
CA GLY A 356 17.65 -3.35 -0.40
C GLY A 356 18.48 -2.31 -1.16
N PHE A 357 18.00 -1.07 -1.23
CA PHE A 357 18.71 0.03 -1.89
C PHE A 357 20.05 0.34 -1.22
N PHE A 358 20.07 0.51 0.10
CA PHE A 358 21.31 0.80 0.84
C PHE A 358 22.29 -0.37 0.83
N SER A 359 21.82 -1.61 0.89
CA SER A 359 22.70 -2.79 0.77
C SER A 359 23.30 -2.92 -0.64
N GLY A 360 22.55 -2.57 -1.68
CA GLY A 360 23.03 -2.46 -3.06
C GLY A 360 24.14 -1.42 -3.19
N ILE A 361 23.92 -0.21 -2.65
CA ILE A 361 24.93 0.86 -2.61
C ILE A 361 26.18 0.38 -1.85
N ALA A 362 26.02 -0.20 -0.66
CA ALA A 362 27.13 -0.70 0.13
C ALA A 362 27.93 -1.79 -0.60
N ARG A 363 27.25 -2.65 -1.37
CA ARG A 363 27.91 -3.68 -2.21
C ARG A 363 28.73 -3.02 -3.32
N ILE A 364 28.21 -1.98 -3.97
CA ILE A 364 28.95 -1.21 -4.98
C ILE A 364 30.18 -0.57 -4.36
N PHE A 365 30.05 0.12 -3.21
CA PHE A 365 31.17 0.73 -2.49
C PHE A 365 32.22 -0.30 -2.05
N ARG A 366 31.80 -1.47 -1.56
CA ARG A 366 32.73 -2.56 -1.21
C ARG A 366 33.46 -3.09 -2.45
N ARG A 367 32.79 -3.24 -3.59
CA ARG A 367 33.41 -3.64 -4.86
C ARG A 367 34.40 -2.59 -5.36
N THR A 368 34.05 -1.30 -5.33
CA THR A 368 34.98 -0.22 -5.72
C THR A 368 36.19 -0.15 -4.80
N LYS A 369 35.99 -0.30 -3.48
CA LYS A 369 37.11 -0.35 -2.51
C LYS A 369 38.02 -1.56 -2.75
N LYS A 370 37.47 -2.74 -3.02
CA LYS A 370 38.25 -3.93 -3.39
C LYS A 370 39.04 -3.69 -4.69
N LEU A 371 38.39 -3.18 -5.74
CA LEU A 371 39.04 -2.85 -7.02
C LEU A 371 40.16 -1.82 -6.86
N GLN A 372 39.97 -0.76 -6.07
CA GLN A 372 41.03 0.20 -5.77
C GLN A 372 42.20 -0.42 -4.99
N GLN A 373 41.94 -1.35 -4.08
CA GLN A 373 42.99 -2.09 -3.38
C GLN A 373 43.75 -3.01 -4.34
N THR A 374 43.07 -3.71 -5.24
CA THR A 374 43.68 -4.57 -6.27
C THR A 374 44.54 -3.75 -7.23
N VAL A 375 44.04 -2.63 -7.76
CA VAL A 375 44.79 -1.73 -8.64
C VAL A 375 46.01 -1.12 -7.91
N LYS A 376 45.87 -0.76 -6.63
CA LYS A 376 46.99 -0.24 -5.83
C LYS A 376 48.05 -1.32 -5.57
N SER A 377 47.65 -2.56 -5.28
CA SER A 377 48.60 -3.66 -5.12
C SER A 377 49.30 -4.03 -6.42
N GLU A 378 48.58 -4.03 -7.55
CA GLU A 378 49.15 -4.32 -8.87
C GLU A 378 50.14 -3.25 -9.31
N LYS A 379 49.83 -1.97 -9.04
CA LYS A 379 50.74 -0.85 -9.29
C LYS A 379 52.01 -0.93 -8.42
N ILE A 380 51.91 -1.32 -7.16
CA ILE A 380 53.06 -1.55 -6.27
C ILE A 380 53.93 -2.71 -6.78
N THR A 381 53.32 -3.79 -7.27
CA THR A 381 54.05 -4.95 -7.83
C THR A 381 54.77 -4.58 -9.13
N ILE A 382 54.15 -3.79 -10.02
CA ILE A 382 54.79 -3.30 -11.25
C ILE A 382 55.99 -2.40 -10.90
N THR A 383 55.83 -1.43 -10.00
CA THR A 383 56.95 -0.55 -9.59
C THR A 383 58.09 -1.35 -8.95
N LYS A 384 57.78 -2.36 -8.14
CA LYS A 384 58.80 -3.21 -7.49
C LYS A 384 59.54 -4.09 -8.51
N ASN A 385 58.83 -4.61 -9.51
CA ASN A 385 59.45 -5.39 -10.58
C ASN A 385 60.31 -4.52 -11.51
N GLU A 386 59.85 -3.31 -11.87
CA GLU A 386 60.66 -2.33 -12.64
C GLU A 386 61.95 -1.96 -11.90
N THR A 387 61.87 -1.71 -10.58
CA THR A 387 63.06 -1.39 -9.76
C THR A 387 64.04 -2.58 -9.67
N ILE A 388 63.53 -3.82 -9.72
CA ILE A 388 64.38 -5.03 -9.69
C ILE A 388 65.00 -5.30 -11.07
N THR A 389 64.28 -5.07 -12.18
CA THR A 389 64.85 -5.20 -13.54
C THR A 389 65.90 -4.12 -13.88
N ASP A 390 65.82 -2.93 -13.28
CA ASP A 390 66.87 -1.91 -13.45
C ASP A 390 68.13 -2.22 -12.61
N THR A 391 68.04 -3.11 -11.61
CA THR A 391 69.17 -3.45 -10.74
C THR A 391 69.88 -4.75 -11.18
N ILE A 392 69.25 -5.60 -12.00
CA ILE A 392 69.82 -6.89 -12.43
C ILE A 392 69.49 -7.11 -13.91
N GLY A 393 70.42 -6.76 -14.80
CA GLY A 393 70.19 -6.83 -16.24
C GLY A 393 71.37 -6.65 -17.20
N THR A 394 72.63 -6.85 -16.75
CA THR A 394 73.72 -7.34 -17.62
C THR A 394 74.06 -8.76 -17.21
N GLU A 395 74.25 -9.63 -18.21
CA GLU A 395 74.72 -11.03 -18.18
C GLU A 395 73.69 -12.18 -18.17
N ILE A 396 73.28 -12.55 -19.39
CA ILE A 396 73.58 -13.83 -20.07
C ILE A 396 73.21 -15.19 -19.40
N ARG A 397 72.41 -15.96 -20.19
CA ARG A 397 72.38 -17.43 -20.48
C ARG A 397 71.15 -18.24 -20.02
N SER A 398 70.45 -18.78 -21.02
CA SER A 398 69.61 -20.00 -20.97
C SER A 398 70.50 -21.28 -20.90
N PRO A 399 70.00 -22.54 -20.74
CA PRO A 399 68.63 -23.02 -20.98
C PRO A 399 68.07 -24.15 -20.06
N GLN A 400 66.84 -24.58 -20.39
CA GLN A 400 66.21 -25.91 -20.23
C GLN A 400 65.54 -26.33 -18.90
N GLY A 401 64.30 -26.84 -19.03
CA GLY A 401 63.77 -27.93 -18.18
C GLY A 401 62.37 -27.75 -17.58
N ASP A 402 61.37 -28.37 -18.23
CA ASP A 402 60.22 -29.10 -17.66
C ASP A 402 59.12 -28.42 -16.81
N THR A 403 57.92 -28.37 -17.41
CA THR A 403 56.57 -28.51 -16.77
C THR A 403 56.34 -29.95 -16.23
N PRO A 404 55.26 -30.30 -15.49
CA PRO A 404 54.10 -29.52 -14.97
C PRO A 404 53.70 -29.86 -13.50
N LEU A 405 52.67 -29.21 -12.92
CA LEU A 405 51.48 -29.89 -12.35
C LEU A 405 50.41 -28.94 -11.78
N LYS A 406 49.17 -29.39 -11.98
CA LYS A 406 47.84 -28.91 -11.59
C LYS A 406 47.65 -28.67 -10.09
N ASN A 407 46.69 -27.79 -9.77
CA ASN A 407 45.60 -27.89 -8.78
C ASN A 407 45.20 -26.45 -8.37
N GLU A 408 43.96 -26.02 -8.18
CA GLU A 408 42.61 -26.59 -8.16
C GLU A 408 41.66 -25.39 -8.35
N GLU A 409 40.65 -25.50 -9.21
CA GLU A 409 39.58 -24.50 -9.33
C GLU A 409 38.67 -24.58 -8.09
N LEU A 410 38.71 -23.56 -7.24
CA LEU A 410 37.75 -23.40 -6.17
C LEU A 410 36.47 -22.77 -6.74
N VAL A 411 35.48 -23.62 -7.00
CA VAL A 411 34.12 -23.24 -7.36
C VAL A 411 33.47 -22.50 -6.18
N ILE A 412 33.33 -21.19 -6.29
CA ILE A 412 32.47 -20.41 -5.39
C ILE A 412 31.05 -20.49 -5.95
N ILE A 413 30.21 -21.29 -5.30
CA ILE A 413 28.76 -21.30 -5.50
C ILE A 413 28.23 -20.01 -4.85
N GLU A 414 27.92 -18.99 -5.65
CA GLU A 414 27.11 -17.85 -5.22
C GLU A 414 25.64 -18.27 -5.19
N ASP A 415 25.03 -18.28 -4.00
CA ASP A 415 23.59 -18.37 -3.77
C ASP A 415 22.89 -17.18 -4.46
N VAL A 416 22.30 -17.46 -5.62
CA VAL A 416 21.43 -16.56 -6.36
C VAL A 416 20.00 -16.81 -5.88
N ASP A 417 19.62 -16.16 -4.77
CA ASP A 417 18.22 -16.07 -4.35
C ASP A 417 17.88 -14.65 -3.86
N SER A 418 18.15 -13.67 -4.73
CA SER A 418 17.48 -12.38 -4.67
C SER A 418 17.09 -11.96 -6.08
N PHE A 419 15.78 -11.82 -6.30
CA PHE A 419 15.05 -11.46 -7.53
C PHE A 419 14.47 -12.64 -8.34
N LYS A 420 13.24 -13.03 -7.99
CA LYS A 420 12.13 -13.23 -8.93
C LYS A 420 10.83 -12.69 -8.33
#